data_AF-A0A2D9BBQ8-F1
#
_entry.id   AF-A0A2D9BBQ8-F1
#
_cell.length_a   1.000
_cell.length_b   1.000
_cell.length_c   1.000
_cell.angle_alpha   90.00
_cell.angle_beta   90.00
_cell.angle_gamma   90.00
#
_symmetry.space_group_name_H-M   'P 1'
#
loop_
_entity.id
_entity.type
_entity.pdbx_description
1 polymer ?
#
loop_
_entity_poly.entity_id
_entity_poly.type
_entity_poly.pdbx_seq_one_letter_code
_entity_poly.pdbx_strand_id
1 'polypeptide(L)'
;MKNEFTDVMSQRTDKELIQIVTVDRSKYQPAALEAAETEIENRNIDTSTFSKLRERAELQNREQEKVNKTAASTSLRLVNYLIDIVVSYFVSMVVFLVCSLVLPNPENPIVLLATIVLVFSSFLAYYIIMEIKRQKTIGKFATKTKVVMLNGEKPKEKDIVLRTLCRLIPFDWVSYLFMKNGFHDLLSKTKVVKETKD
;
A
#
# COMPACT_ATOMS: atom_id res chain seq x y z
N MET A 1 14.48 32.16 -38.21
CA MET A 1 13.14 32.33 -38.82
C MET A 1 12.14 32.38 -37.69
N LYS A 2 11.25 33.38 -37.65
CA LYS A 2 10.13 33.35 -36.69
C LYS A 2 9.28 32.12 -37.00
N ASN A 3 9.13 31.25 -36.02
CA ASN A 3 8.21 30.12 -36.11
C ASN A 3 6.78 30.69 -36.10
N GLU A 4 5.86 30.11 -36.88
CA GLU A 4 4.47 30.59 -37.00
C GLU A 4 3.73 30.64 -35.66
N PHE A 5 4.20 29.89 -34.66
CA PHE A 5 3.63 29.84 -33.32
C PHE A 5 4.28 30.81 -32.32
N THR A 6 5.38 31.50 -32.66
CA THR A 6 6.10 32.37 -31.72
C THR A 6 5.24 33.52 -31.19
N ASP A 7 4.52 34.20 -32.08
CA ASP A 7 3.67 35.34 -31.69
C ASP A 7 2.43 34.87 -30.89
N VAL A 8 1.98 33.63 -31.07
CA VAL A 8 0.88 33.03 -30.29
C VAL A 8 1.36 32.63 -28.90
N MET A 9 2.55 32.04 -28.78
CA MET A 9 3.11 31.61 -27.49
C MET A 9 3.55 32.79 -26.62
N SER A 10 3.99 33.91 -27.20
CA SER A 10 4.32 35.11 -26.44
C SER A 10 3.11 35.76 -25.75
N GLN A 11 1.89 35.57 -26.28
CA GLN A 11 0.65 36.07 -25.66
C GLN A 11 0.12 35.15 -24.54
N ARG A 12 0.68 33.94 -24.38
CA ARG A 12 0.25 32.99 -23.34
C ARG A 12 0.81 33.36 -21.98
N THR A 13 0.06 33.00 -20.95
CA THR A 13 0.53 33.09 -19.55
C THR A 13 1.55 32.01 -19.25
N ASP A 14 2.39 32.23 -18.23
CA ASP A 14 3.41 31.27 -17.81
C ASP A 14 2.80 29.91 -17.45
N LYS A 15 1.62 29.92 -16.82
CA LYS A 15 0.86 28.70 -16.49
C LYS A 15 0.42 27.94 -17.75
N GLU A 16 -0.06 28.65 -18.78
CA GLU A 16 -0.46 28.02 -20.05
C GLU A 16 0.75 27.46 -20.80
N LEU A 17 1.87 28.19 -20.83
CA LEU A 17 3.12 27.73 -21.44
C LEU A 17 3.62 26.46 -20.74
N ILE A 18 3.66 26.46 -19.40
CA ILE A 18 4.00 25.26 -18.60
C ILE A 18 3.05 24.12 -18.95
N GLN A 19 1.73 24.37 -19.00
CA GLN A 19 0.74 23.34 -19.30
C GLN A 19 0.92 22.73 -20.70
N ILE A 20 1.23 23.55 -21.71
CA ILE A 20 1.48 23.12 -23.09
C ILE A 20 2.70 22.20 -23.16
N VAL A 21 3.83 22.59 -22.55
CA VAL A 21 5.07 21.80 -22.64
C VAL A 21 5.08 20.59 -21.69
N THR A 22 4.24 20.61 -20.65
CA THR A 22 4.09 19.52 -19.68
C THR A 22 2.86 18.64 -19.94
N VAL A 23 1.65 19.07 -19.59
CA VAL A 23 0.44 18.21 -19.61
C VAL A 23 -0.05 17.93 -21.02
N ASP A 24 -0.13 18.97 -21.84
CA ASP A 24 -0.79 18.91 -23.14
C ASP A 24 0.18 18.66 -24.29
N ARG A 25 1.43 18.26 -24.00
CA ARG A 25 2.50 18.10 -25.00
C ARG A 25 2.09 17.24 -26.20
N SER A 26 1.28 16.20 -25.97
CA SER A 26 0.79 15.31 -27.04
C SER A 26 -0.30 15.90 -27.93
N LYS A 27 -0.90 17.04 -27.56
CA LYS A 27 -1.95 17.74 -28.30
C LYS A 27 -1.41 18.79 -29.28
N TYR A 28 -0.12 19.11 -29.19
CA TYR A 28 0.52 20.16 -29.99
C TYR A 28 1.55 19.59 -30.96
N GLN A 29 1.74 20.28 -32.08
CA GLN A 29 2.75 19.92 -33.08
C GLN A 29 4.16 20.27 -32.56
N PRO A 30 5.23 19.59 -33.02
CA PRO A 30 6.60 19.84 -32.57
C PRO A 30 7.02 21.31 -32.69
N ALA A 31 6.65 21.98 -33.77
CA ALA A 31 6.95 23.39 -33.99
C ALA A 31 6.29 24.32 -32.94
N ALA A 32 5.07 24.03 -32.49
CA ALA A 32 4.40 24.80 -31.45
C ALA A 32 5.03 24.57 -30.07
N LEU A 33 5.51 23.36 -29.80
CA LEU A 33 6.23 23.02 -28.57
C LEU A 33 7.58 23.72 -28.51
N GLU A 34 8.34 23.76 -29.61
CA GLU A 34 9.62 24.45 -29.71
C GLU A 34 9.46 25.96 -29.47
N ALA A 35 8.42 26.58 -30.04
CA ALA A 35 8.09 27.98 -29.80
C ALA A 35 7.72 28.26 -28.34
N ALA A 36 6.99 27.35 -27.69
CA ALA A 36 6.63 27.47 -26.28
C ALA A 36 7.84 27.26 -25.35
N GLU A 37 8.72 26.30 -25.65
CA GLU A 37 9.97 26.06 -24.91
C GLU A 37 10.93 27.27 -25.01
N THR A 38 11.06 27.85 -26.21
CA THR A 38 11.86 29.07 -26.43
C THR A 38 11.31 30.25 -25.61
N GLU A 39 9.98 30.41 -25.57
CA GLU A 39 9.35 31.49 -24.79
C GLU A 39 9.50 31.29 -23.27
N ILE A 40 9.48 30.03 -22.81
CA ILE A 40 9.75 29.66 -21.42
C ILE A 40 11.19 29.98 -21.02
N GLU A 41 12.16 29.70 -21.90
CA GLU A 41 13.57 30.05 -21.70
C GLU A 41 13.76 31.57 -21.65
N ASN A 42 13.15 32.31 -22.58
CA ASN A 42 13.17 33.77 -22.58
C ASN A 42 12.65 34.37 -21.27
N ARG A 43 11.67 33.72 -20.65
CA ARG A 43 11.04 34.13 -19.38
C ARG A 43 11.73 33.57 -18.13
N ASN A 44 12.77 32.75 -18.28
CA ASN A 44 13.44 32.04 -17.18
C ASN A 44 12.47 31.26 -16.27
N ILE A 45 11.44 30.63 -16.85
CA ILE A 45 10.44 29.87 -16.10
C ILE A 45 10.99 28.49 -15.72
N ASP A 46 10.99 28.16 -14.41
CA ASP A 46 11.39 26.82 -13.94
C ASP A 46 10.31 25.77 -14.25
N THR A 47 10.46 25.11 -15.40
CA THR A 47 9.66 23.94 -15.79
C THR A 47 10.16 22.63 -15.16
N SER A 48 11.32 22.64 -14.52
CA SER A 48 11.93 21.43 -13.95
C SER A 48 11.09 20.87 -12.79
N THR A 49 10.44 21.73 -12.02
CA THR A 49 9.56 21.32 -10.91
C THR A 49 8.31 20.60 -11.43
N PHE A 50 7.65 21.14 -12.46
CA PHE A 50 6.44 20.53 -13.03
C PHE A 50 6.73 19.24 -13.79
N SER A 51 7.84 19.17 -14.54
CA SER A 51 8.27 17.95 -15.23
C SER A 51 8.57 16.82 -14.23
N LYS A 52 9.30 17.10 -13.15
CA LYS A 52 9.54 16.14 -12.06
C LYS A 52 8.25 15.67 -11.38
N LEU A 53 7.28 16.56 -11.16
CA LEU A 53 5.99 16.20 -10.58
C LEU A 53 5.19 15.28 -11.50
N ARG A 54 5.15 15.58 -12.80
CA ARG A 54 4.50 14.75 -13.82
C ARG A 54 5.14 13.36 -13.89
N GLU A 55 6.47 13.30 -13.97
CA GLU A 55 7.21 12.03 -14.01
C GLU A 55 6.91 11.18 -12.78
N ARG A 56 6.91 11.77 -11.58
CA ARG A 56 6.52 11.09 -10.34
C ARG A 56 5.08 10.58 -10.38
N ALA A 57 4.13 11.37 -10.88
CA ALA A 57 2.73 10.97 -10.98
C ALA A 57 2.54 9.83 -12.00
N GLU A 58 3.22 9.88 -13.15
CA GLU A 58 3.20 8.81 -14.15
C GLU A 58 3.82 7.52 -13.60
N LEU A 59 4.95 7.61 -12.88
CA LEU A 59 5.56 6.47 -12.19
C LEU A 59 4.60 5.87 -11.16
N GLN A 60 3.97 6.70 -10.32
CA GLN A 60 2.98 6.25 -9.34
C GLN A 60 1.79 5.55 -9.99
N ASN A 61 1.25 6.10 -11.08
CA ASN A 61 0.15 5.49 -11.82
C ASN A 61 0.54 4.13 -12.41
N ARG A 62 1.73 4.01 -13.01
CA ARG A 62 2.25 2.74 -13.54
C ARG A 62 2.43 1.70 -12.44
N GLU A 63 3.00 2.08 -11.30
CA GLU A 63 3.16 1.17 -10.16
C GLU A 63 1.81 0.73 -9.58
N GLN A 64 0.86 1.65 -9.45
CA GLN A 64 -0.49 1.33 -9.00
C GLN A 64 -1.23 0.38 -9.96
N GLU A 65 -1.04 0.57 -11.27
CA GLU A 65 -1.59 -0.34 -12.29
C GLU A 65 -0.98 -1.74 -12.19
N LYS A 66 0.35 -1.85 -12.02
CA LYS A 66 1.04 -3.13 -11.78
C LYS A 66 0.52 -3.83 -10.52
N VAL A 67 0.37 -3.09 -9.41
CA VAL A 67 -0.18 -3.61 -8.15
C VAL A 67 -1.63 -4.06 -8.32
N ASN A 68 -2.42 -3.35 -9.12
CA ASN A 68 -3.80 -3.73 -9.41
C ASN A 68 -3.87 -5.01 -10.26
N LYS A 69 -3.00 -5.16 -11.26
CA LYS A 69 -2.92 -6.34 -12.13
C LYS A 69 -2.43 -7.59 -11.39
N THR A 70 -1.53 -7.42 -10.43
CA THR A 70 -0.97 -8.51 -9.61
C THR A 70 -1.74 -8.76 -8.31
N ALA A 71 -2.85 -8.05 -8.09
CA ALA A 71 -3.65 -8.18 -6.89
C ALA A 71 -4.16 -9.63 -6.71
N ALA A 72 -3.96 -10.18 -5.52
CA ALA A 72 -4.47 -11.49 -5.17
C ALA A 72 -6.00 -11.52 -5.20
N SER A 73 -6.59 -12.60 -5.74
CA SER A 73 -8.03 -12.80 -5.76
C SER A 73 -8.63 -12.87 -4.35
N THR A 74 -9.91 -12.54 -4.23
CA THR A 74 -10.66 -12.60 -2.96
C THR A 74 -10.59 -13.99 -2.33
N SER A 75 -10.72 -15.05 -3.13
CA SER A 75 -10.61 -16.45 -2.67
C SER A 75 -9.24 -16.76 -2.05
N LEU A 76 -8.15 -16.26 -2.64
CA LEU A 76 -6.81 -16.49 -2.11
C LEU A 76 -6.58 -15.74 -0.80
N ARG A 77 -7.16 -14.55 -0.67
CA ARG A 77 -7.16 -13.76 0.58
C ARG A 77 -7.98 -14.45 1.67
N LEU A 78 -9.10 -15.07 1.32
CA LEU A 78 -9.89 -15.87 2.25
C LEU A 78 -9.10 -17.09 2.74
N VAL A 79 -8.44 -17.82 1.84
CA VAL A 79 -7.56 -18.96 2.21
C VAL A 79 -6.43 -18.50 3.12
N ASN A 80 -5.78 -17.36 2.83
CA ASN A 80 -4.78 -16.78 3.72
C ASN A 80 -5.32 -16.55 5.13
N TYR A 81 -6.49 -15.92 5.22
CA TYR A 81 -7.15 -15.62 6.47
C TYR A 81 -7.48 -16.90 7.26
N LEU A 82 -8.02 -17.94 6.60
CA LEU A 82 -8.32 -19.22 7.25
C LEU A 82 -7.06 -19.91 7.79
N ILE A 83 -5.98 -19.95 7.01
CA ILE A 83 -4.71 -20.53 7.47
C ILE A 83 -4.16 -19.73 8.65
N ASP A 84 -4.19 -18.39 8.58
CA ASP A 84 -3.69 -17.54 9.66
C ASP A 84 -4.55 -17.64 10.93
N ILE A 85 -5.86 -17.88 10.82
CA ILE A 85 -6.71 -18.21 11.99
C ILE A 85 -6.21 -19.50 12.66
N VAL A 86 -6.04 -20.57 11.88
CA VAL A 86 -5.61 -21.87 12.44
C VAL A 86 -4.24 -21.75 13.12
N VAL A 87 -3.30 -21.08 12.47
CA VAL A 87 -1.96 -20.85 13.01
C VAL A 87 -2.00 -19.98 14.26
N SER A 88 -2.72 -18.85 14.23
CA SER A 88 -2.80 -17.95 15.39
C SER A 88 -3.49 -18.61 16.58
N TYR A 89 -4.51 -19.44 16.33
CA TYR A 89 -5.13 -20.27 17.37
C TYR A 89 -4.13 -21.25 17.99
N PHE A 90 -3.35 -21.95 17.16
CA PHE A 90 -2.31 -22.85 17.65
C PHE A 90 -1.25 -22.12 18.50
N VAL A 91 -0.78 -20.96 18.06
CA VAL A 91 0.15 -20.12 18.84
C VAL A 91 -0.46 -19.70 20.18
N SER A 92 -1.71 -19.21 20.17
CA SER A 92 -2.43 -18.83 21.39
C SER A 92 -2.64 -20.01 22.35
N MET A 93 -2.90 -21.21 21.83
CA MET A 93 -2.99 -22.43 22.63
C MET A 93 -1.66 -22.77 23.30
N VAL A 94 -0.55 -22.69 22.56
CA VAL A 94 0.80 -22.92 23.13
C VAL A 94 1.12 -21.89 24.22
N VAL A 95 0.82 -20.61 23.99
CA VAL A 95 1.02 -19.56 24.99
C VAL A 95 0.18 -19.81 26.23
N PHE A 96 -1.09 -20.21 26.07
CA PHE A 96 -1.96 -20.57 27.18
C PHE A 96 -1.39 -21.74 28.00
N LEU A 97 -0.93 -22.81 27.32
CA LEU A 97 -0.32 -23.97 27.97
C LEU A 97 0.95 -23.60 28.75
N VAL A 98 1.81 -22.75 28.16
CA VAL A 98 3.02 -22.27 28.85
C VAL A 98 2.65 -21.44 30.07
N CYS A 99 1.66 -20.54 29.95
CA CYS A 99 1.19 -19.74 31.08
C CYS A 99 0.60 -20.61 32.19
N SER A 100 -0.18 -21.64 31.87
CA SER A 100 -0.79 -22.52 32.87
C SER A 100 0.23 -23.40 33.60
N LEU A 101 1.38 -23.69 32.97
CA LEU A 101 2.49 -24.43 33.61
C LEU A 101 3.40 -23.53 34.45
N VAL A 102 3.63 -22.29 34.02
CA VAL A 102 4.61 -21.38 34.65
C VAL A 102 3.98 -20.50 35.74
N LEU A 103 2.73 -20.09 35.57
CA LEU A 103 2.07 -19.18 36.51
C LEU A 103 1.41 -19.97 37.65
N PRO A 104 1.78 -19.71 38.92
CA PRO A 104 1.16 -20.36 40.06
C PRO A 104 -0.28 -19.86 40.27
N ASN A 105 -1.14 -20.72 40.81
CA ASN A 105 -2.54 -20.41 41.14
C ASN A 105 -3.36 -19.85 39.95
N PRO A 106 -3.58 -20.63 38.88
CA PRO A 106 -4.30 -20.17 37.69
C PRO A 106 -5.76 -19.75 37.97
N GLU A 107 -6.33 -20.21 39.09
CA GLU A 107 -7.67 -19.83 39.55
C GLU A 107 -7.72 -18.42 40.14
N ASN A 108 -6.56 -17.82 40.48
CA ASN A 108 -6.51 -16.46 40.96
C ASN A 108 -6.99 -15.50 39.85
N PRO A 109 -7.93 -14.58 40.13
CA PRO A 109 -8.52 -13.72 39.11
C PRO A 109 -7.50 -12.79 38.44
N ILE A 110 -6.44 -12.38 39.14
CA ILE A 110 -5.37 -11.54 38.58
C ILE A 110 -4.52 -12.35 37.60
N VAL A 111 -4.19 -13.59 37.96
CA VAL A 111 -3.42 -14.51 37.10
C VAL A 111 -4.22 -14.90 35.86
N LEU A 112 -5.52 -15.15 36.02
CA LEU A 112 -6.44 -15.40 34.92
C LEU A 112 -6.49 -14.20 33.96
N LEU A 113 -6.66 -12.99 34.49
CA LEU A 113 -6.67 -11.77 33.68
C LEU A 113 -5.35 -11.58 32.92
N ALA A 114 -4.21 -11.77 33.59
CA ALA A 114 -2.90 -11.68 32.96
C ALA A 114 -2.74 -12.72 31.83
N THR A 115 -3.20 -13.94 32.05
CA THR A 115 -3.17 -15.03 31.05
C THR A 115 -4.02 -14.66 29.83
N ILE A 116 -5.24 -14.14 30.03
CA ILE A 116 -6.11 -13.68 28.93
C ILE A 116 -5.43 -12.57 28.14
N VAL A 117 -4.84 -11.58 28.81
CA VAL A 117 -4.12 -10.48 28.17
C VAL A 117 -2.93 -11.00 27.36
N LEU A 118 -2.16 -11.95 27.88
CA LEU A 118 -1.03 -12.56 27.19
C LEU A 118 -1.46 -13.36 25.95
N VAL A 119 -2.52 -14.15 26.05
CA VAL A 119 -3.08 -14.93 24.93
C VAL A 119 -3.67 -14.03 23.85
N PHE A 120 -4.30 -12.92 24.24
CA PHE A 120 -4.77 -11.92 23.27
C PHE A 120 -3.58 -11.19 22.62
N SER A 121 -2.57 -10.85 23.41
CA SER A 121 -1.36 -10.19 22.93
C SER A 121 -0.56 -11.07 21.98
N SER A 122 -0.56 -12.40 22.16
CA SER A 122 0.13 -13.33 21.25
C SER A 122 -0.47 -13.34 19.84
N PHE A 123 -1.79 -13.14 19.72
CA PHE A 123 -2.43 -12.97 18.42
C PHE A 123 -1.88 -11.73 17.70
N LEU A 124 -1.85 -10.57 18.36
CA LEU A 124 -1.31 -9.34 17.78
C LEU A 124 0.19 -9.47 17.46
N ALA A 125 0.95 -10.07 18.37
CA ALA A 125 2.38 -10.29 18.21
C ALA A 125 2.68 -11.18 16.98
N TYR A 126 1.89 -12.24 16.76
CA TYR A 126 2.04 -13.11 15.59
C TYR A 126 1.98 -12.31 14.28
N TYR A 127 0.93 -11.49 14.07
CA TYR A 127 0.80 -10.71 12.84
C TYR A 127 1.87 -9.63 12.71
N ILE A 128 2.14 -8.87 13.78
CA ILE A 128 3.12 -7.77 13.75
C ILE A 128 4.52 -8.30 13.46
N ILE A 129 4.97 -9.32 14.19
CA ILE A 129 6.33 -9.85 14.04
C ILE A 129 6.53 -10.47 12.65
N MET A 130 5.55 -11.24 12.18
CA MET A 130 5.61 -11.89 10.87
C MET A 130 5.59 -10.87 9.73
N GLU A 131 4.68 -9.91 9.78
CA GLU A 131 4.54 -8.92 8.71
C GLU A 131 5.69 -7.91 8.68
N ILE A 132 6.24 -7.49 9.83
CA ILE A 132 7.43 -6.61 9.87
C ILE A 132 8.64 -7.32 9.27
N LYS A 133 8.91 -8.56 9.69
CA LYS A 133 10.11 -9.30 9.28
C LYS A 133 10.03 -9.78 7.83
N ARG A 134 8.85 -10.24 7.39
CA ARG A 134 8.71 -11.00 6.14
C ARG A 134 7.66 -10.43 5.17
N GLN A 135 6.91 -9.39 5.54
CA GLN A 135 5.72 -8.89 4.79
C GLN A 135 4.65 -9.96 4.56
N LYS A 136 4.76 -11.07 5.28
CA LYS A 136 4.03 -12.31 5.06
C LYS A 136 3.75 -12.97 6.39
N THR A 137 2.54 -13.46 6.51
CA THR A 137 2.09 -14.41 7.54
C THR A 137 2.22 -15.82 6.99
N ILE A 138 2.00 -16.85 7.81
CA ILE A 138 2.10 -18.25 7.37
C ILE A 138 1.13 -18.55 6.23
N GLY A 139 -0.11 -18.05 6.30
CA GLY A 139 -1.06 -18.19 5.21
C GLY A 139 -0.54 -17.61 3.89
N LYS A 140 0.07 -16.42 3.96
CA LYS A 140 0.65 -15.74 2.79
C LYS A 140 1.88 -16.46 2.23
N PHE A 141 2.65 -17.15 3.06
CA PHE A 141 3.70 -18.05 2.61
C PHE A 141 3.12 -19.23 1.82
N ALA A 142 2.06 -19.85 2.32
CA ALA A 142 1.40 -20.98 1.65
C ALA A 142 0.83 -20.59 0.27
N THR A 143 0.23 -19.40 0.16
CA THR A 143 -0.38 -18.93 -1.09
C THR A 143 0.55 -18.14 -2.01
N LYS A 144 1.81 -17.95 -1.62
CA LYS A 144 2.80 -17.14 -2.35
C LYS A 144 2.28 -15.73 -2.64
N THR A 145 1.77 -15.10 -1.58
CA THR A 145 1.30 -13.71 -1.63
C THR A 145 2.13 -12.85 -0.69
N LYS A 146 2.17 -11.53 -0.93
CA LYS A 146 2.83 -10.56 -0.05
C LYS A 146 2.00 -9.29 0.09
N VAL A 147 2.23 -8.56 1.19
CA VAL A 147 1.62 -7.24 1.41
C VAL A 147 2.54 -6.15 0.86
N VAL A 148 1.99 -5.28 0.03
CA VAL A 148 2.65 -4.08 -0.50
C VAL A 148 1.77 -2.86 -0.27
N MET A 149 2.37 -1.67 -0.30
CA MET A 149 1.62 -0.41 -0.31
C MET A 149 0.92 -0.22 -1.68
N LEU A 150 -0.05 0.71 -1.77
CA LEU A 150 -0.72 1.01 -3.05
C LEU A 150 0.24 1.46 -4.16
N ASN A 151 1.38 2.05 -3.79
CA ASN A 151 2.46 2.46 -4.69
C ASN A 151 3.47 1.32 -4.98
N GLY A 152 3.23 0.10 -4.51
CA GLY A 152 4.12 -1.06 -4.73
C GLY A 152 5.28 -1.18 -3.74
N GLU A 153 5.51 -0.19 -2.89
CA GLU A 153 6.62 -0.19 -1.93
C GLU A 153 6.38 -1.15 -0.75
N LYS A 154 7.47 -1.43 -0.01
CA LYS A 154 7.41 -2.16 1.26
C LYS A 154 6.63 -1.35 2.31
N PRO A 155 5.61 -1.92 2.97
CA PRO A 155 4.93 -1.26 4.07
C PRO A 155 5.90 -0.92 5.20
N LYS A 156 5.76 0.25 5.81
CA LYS A 156 6.53 0.62 7.00
C LYS A 156 5.95 -0.10 8.22
N GLU A 157 6.74 -0.17 9.28
CA GLU A 157 6.32 -0.81 10.54
C GLU A 157 5.02 -0.22 11.09
N LYS A 158 4.86 1.11 11.00
CA LYS A 158 3.64 1.82 11.41
C LYS A 158 2.41 1.38 10.61
N ASP A 159 2.56 1.17 9.30
CA ASP A 159 1.47 0.73 8.43
C ASP A 159 1.03 -0.69 8.78
N ILE A 160 1.99 -1.56 9.14
CA ILE A 160 1.75 -2.94 9.55
C ILE A 160 1.05 -3.01 10.91
N VAL A 161 1.46 -2.17 11.85
CA VAL A 161 0.80 -2.07 13.16
C VAL A 161 -0.64 -1.57 12.98
N LEU A 162 -0.86 -0.49 12.22
CA LEU A 162 -2.21 0.01 11.93
C LEU A 162 -3.06 -1.08 11.25
N ARG A 163 -2.50 -1.77 10.26
CA ARG A 163 -3.16 -2.89 9.58
C ARG A 163 -3.56 -3.99 10.57
N THR A 164 -2.70 -4.34 11.52
CA THR A 164 -2.99 -5.38 12.51
C THR A 164 -4.06 -4.94 13.50
N LEU A 165 -4.03 -3.68 13.95
CA LEU A 165 -5.08 -3.11 14.78
C LEU A 165 -6.44 -3.08 14.06
N CYS A 166 -6.46 -2.75 12.76
CA CYS A 166 -7.68 -2.76 11.97
C CYS A 166 -8.28 -4.17 11.80
N ARG A 167 -7.51 -5.25 11.99
CA ARG A 167 -8.05 -6.63 12.01
C ARG A 167 -8.87 -6.95 13.26
N LEU A 168 -8.72 -6.16 14.32
CA LEU A 168 -9.57 -6.27 15.52
C LEU A 168 -10.97 -5.71 15.28
N ILE A 169 -11.20 -4.98 14.18
CA ILE A 169 -12.51 -4.45 13.85
C ILE A 169 -13.45 -5.64 13.59
N PRO A 170 -14.52 -5.82 14.39
CA PRO A 170 -15.51 -6.85 14.14
C PRO A 170 -16.09 -6.64 12.73
N PHE A 171 -16.32 -7.73 11.98
CA PHE A 171 -16.78 -7.74 10.58
C PHE A 171 -15.72 -7.48 9.49
N ASP A 172 -14.43 -7.36 9.80
CA ASP A 172 -13.38 -7.32 8.76
C ASP A 172 -13.37 -8.58 7.88
N TRP A 173 -13.72 -9.75 8.43
CA TRP A 173 -13.86 -10.99 7.65
C TRP A 173 -15.08 -10.98 6.70
N VAL A 174 -16.16 -10.29 7.07
CA VAL A 174 -17.37 -10.11 6.24
C VAL A 174 -17.08 -9.20 5.05
N SER A 175 -16.14 -8.25 5.21
CA SER A 175 -15.75 -7.36 4.12
C SER A 175 -15.23 -8.11 2.90
N TYR A 176 -14.63 -9.30 3.06
CA TYR A 176 -14.21 -10.13 1.93
C TYR A 176 -15.38 -10.72 1.13
N LEU A 177 -16.59 -10.80 1.69
CA LEU A 177 -17.78 -11.28 0.98
C LEU A 177 -18.42 -10.19 0.12
N PHE A 178 -18.27 -8.91 0.51
CA PHE A 178 -18.96 -7.78 -0.15
C PHE A 178 -18.01 -6.81 -0.88
N MET A 179 -16.71 -6.82 -0.56
CA MET A 179 -15.73 -5.88 -1.10
C MET A 179 -14.48 -6.60 -1.63
N LYS A 180 -13.84 -6.01 -2.65
CA LYS A 180 -12.57 -6.50 -3.21
C LYS A 180 -11.38 -6.35 -2.24
N ASN A 181 -11.47 -5.40 -1.30
CA ASN A 181 -10.44 -5.12 -0.30
C ASN A 181 -11.03 -5.26 1.11
N GLY A 182 -10.23 -5.78 2.05
CA GLY A 182 -10.61 -5.81 3.47
C GLY A 182 -10.61 -4.41 4.10
N PHE A 183 -11.34 -4.20 5.20
CA PHE A 183 -11.31 -2.91 5.90
C PHE A 183 -9.89 -2.57 6.36
N HIS A 184 -9.14 -3.55 6.86
CA HIS A 184 -7.74 -3.35 7.23
C HIS A 184 -6.83 -3.05 6.03
N ASP A 185 -7.09 -3.58 4.82
CA ASP A 185 -6.37 -3.21 3.58
C ASP A 185 -6.63 -1.73 3.24
N LEU A 186 -7.89 -1.29 3.32
CA LEU A 186 -8.31 0.06 2.99
C LEU A 186 -7.72 1.10 3.95
N LEU A 187 -7.85 0.85 5.26
CA LEU A 187 -7.40 1.77 6.31
C LEU A 187 -5.88 1.90 6.36
N SER A 188 -5.15 0.82 6.07
CA SER A 188 -3.68 0.84 6.02
C SER A 188 -3.11 1.23 4.65
N LYS A 189 -3.96 1.49 3.64
CA LYS A 189 -3.54 1.75 2.25
C LYS A 189 -2.56 0.70 1.73
N THR A 190 -2.84 -0.57 2.02
CA THR A 190 -2.05 -1.71 1.58
C THR A 190 -2.87 -2.65 0.69
N LYS A 191 -2.18 -3.45 -0.11
CA LYS A 191 -2.76 -4.45 -0.98
C LYS A 191 -1.99 -5.76 -0.89
N VAL A 192 -2.72 -6.87 -0.97
CA VAL A 192 -2.13 -8.20 -1.14
C VAL A 192 -1.96 -8.50 -2.61
N VAL A 193 -0.72 -8.76 -3.02
CA VAL A 193 -0.34 -9.12 -4.40
C VAL A 193 0.22 -10.53 -4.45
N LYS A 194 0.01 -11.22 -5.57
CA LYS A 194 0.63 -12.52 -5.85
C LYS A 194 2.07 -12.30 -6.24
N GLU A 195 2.96 -13.18 -5.79
CA GLU A 195 4.33 -13.19 -6.29
C GLU A 195 4.32 -13.79 -7.69
N THR A 196 4.59 -12.94 -8.69
CA THR A 196 5.16 -13.42 -9.95
C THR A 196 6.55 -13.95 -9.63
N LYS A 197 6.81 -15.21 -10.01
CA LYS A 197 8.19 -15.66 -10.17
C LYS A 197 8.76 -14.80 -11.30
N ASP A 198 9.71 -13.95 -10.96
CA ASP A 198 10.70 -13.52 -11.96
C ASP A 198 11.58 -14.72 -12.33
#